data_AF-A0A971CXB4-F1
#
_entry.id   AF-A0A971CXB4-F1
#
_cell.length_a   1.000
_cell.length_b   1.000
_cell.length_c   1.000
_cell.angle_alpha   90.00
_cell.angle_beta   90.00
_cell.angle_gamma   90.00
#
_symmetry.space_group_name_H-M   'P 1'
#
loop_
_entity.id
_entity.type
_entity.pdbx_description
1 polymer ?
#
loop_
_entity_poly.entity_id
_entity_poly.type
_entity_poly.pdbx_seq_one_letter_code
_entity_poly.pdbx_strand_id
1 'polypeptide(L)'
;MSSAMRNASAVVVCVCAIPAMLWAQGDANTPWDPNAHLVAYPKSMGMTTTFEYTAEAEPVWQRGPNKMQFSGQIAVTDPAGLIGLAADTVMEVLVLDEAGEPLMTGPLSQPTPLYEPVVYTSTFWVPTGEMIYRIVPFEFSFDTVIPTPGEFPSHLSRIEWSMNALLSDTVEAIDLPFAPSEEGIGVAPGLEVFVEQTSIEEDCYQYHSTVLIDPTRIAYPHTHKPLSESRGDDIGLLRGYLWSKTGLPETVVVEIDVLDADGVSIQNYAQDARTVGFVIGTGSEEGLTIIAQTLTGTGRGAGAAAFIRYVVARNPYRQKVDFALEDVPVPGF
;
A
#
# COMPACT_ATOMS: atom_id res chain seq x y z
N MET A 1 38.21 14.68 -35.98
CA MET A 1 38.66 13.98 -34.77
C MET A 1 38.34 14.84 -33.57
N SER A 2 37.36 14.44 -32.77
CA SER A 2 37.24 14.80 -31.35
C SER A 2 36.36 13.73 -30.72
N SER A 3 36.89 13.08 -29.69
CA SER A 3 36.47 11.80 -29.17
C SER A 3 35.34 11.96 -28.15
N ALA A 4 34.21 11.31 -28.39
CA ALA A 4 33.20 11.15 -27.36
C ALA A 4 33.70 10.15 -26.31
N MET A 5 34.00 10.63 -25.11
CA MET A 5 34.20 9.78 -23.92
C MET A 5 32.90 9.01 -23.67
N ARG A 6 32.94 7.69 -23.88
CA ARG A 6 31.92 6.75 -23.43
C ARG A 6 32.26 6.38 -22.00
N ASN A 7 31.50 6.88 -21.02
CA ASN A 7 31.51 6.33 -19.68
C ASN A 7 30.76 4.99 -19.74
N ALA A 8 31.52 3.90 -19.70
CA ALA A 8 30.96 2.57 -19.49
C ALA A 8 30.87 2.34 -17.97
N SER A 9 29.65 2.31 -17.44
CA SER A 9 29.38 1.86 -16.08
C SER A 9 28.99 0.39 -16.13
N ALA A 10 29.84 -0.47 -15.60
CA ALA A 10 29.53 -1.89 -15.40
C ALA A 10 28.86 -2.04 -14.03
N VAL A 11 27.58 -2.38 -14.01
CA VAL A 11 26.88 -2.78 -12.79
C VAL A 11 26.96 -4.30 -12.72
N VAL A 12 27.74 -4.81 -11.76
CA VAL A 12 27.75 -6.23 -11.42
C VAL A 12 26.60 -6.45 -10.43
N VAL A 13 25.47 -6.95 -10.92
CA VAL A 13 24.38 -7.42 -10.06
C VAL A 13 24.60 -8.91 -9.81
N CYS A 14 24.94 -9.25 -8.57
CA CYS A 14 24.94 -10.63 -8.12
C CYS A 14 23.48 -11.02 -7.85
N VAL A 15 22.87 -11.79 -8.76
CA VAL A 15 21.50 -12.26 -8.60
C VAL A 15 21.55 -13.63 -7.94
N CYS A 16 21.20 -13.68 -6.65
CA CYS A 16 20.67 -14.91 -6.08
C CYS A 16 19.27 -15.09 -6.66
N ALA A 17 19.05 -16.18 -7.39
CA ALA A 17 17.74 -16.54 -7.92
C ALA A 17 16.73 -16.62 -6.77
N ILE A 18 15.66 -15.82 -6.84
CA ILE A 18 14.50 -15.94 -5.98
C ILE A 18 13.61 -17.01 -6.62
N PRO A 19 13.45 -18.21 -6.02
CA PRO A 19 12.48 -19.18 -6.52
C PRO A 19 11.07 -18.65 -6.26
N ALA A 20 10.11 -19.12 -7.06
CA ALA A 20 8.68 -18.88 -6.90
C ALA A 20 8.28 -18.80 -5.41
N MET A 21 7.58 -17.73 -5.04
CA MET A 21 7.06 -17.47 -3.69
C MET A 21 6.05 -18.57 -3.30
N LEU A 22 6.57 -19.70 -2.84
CA LEU A 22 5.92 -20.51 -1.84
C LEU A 22 6.02 -19.71 -0.55
N TRP A 23 4.87 -19.25 -0.06
CA TRP A 23 4.74 -18.71 1.28
C TRP A 23 5.43 -19.68 2.24
N ALA A 24 6.60 -19.30 2.74
CA ALA A 24 7.18 -20.03 3.85
C ALA A 24 6.18 -19.83 4.99
N GLN A 25 5.50 -20.89 5.41
CA GLN A 25 4.86 -20.92 6.72
C GLN A 25 6.01 -20.81 7.73
N GLY A 26 6.38 -19.57 8.05
CA GLY A 26 7.16 -19.27 9.24
C GLY A 26 6.44 -19.87 10.44
N ASP A 27 7.20 -20.36 11.41
CA ASP A 27 6.65 -20.84 12.66
C ASP A 27 5.74 -19.75 13.24
N ALA A 28 4.44 -20.05 13.33
CA ALA A 28 3.38 -19.13 13.77
C ALA A 28 3.59 -18.57 15.19
N ASN A 29 4.63 -19.04 15.89
CA ASN A 29 5.03 -18.55 17.22
C ASN A 29 6.17 -17.53 17.21
N THR A 30 6.70 -17.16 16.04
CA THR A 30 7.76 -16.14 15.96
C THR A 30 7.10 -14.76 15.87
N PRO A 31 7.33 -13.85 16.83
CA PRO A 31 6.76 -12.50 16.77
C PRO A 31 7.24 -11.78 15.51
N TRP A 32 6.33 -11.08 14.84
CA TRP A 32 6.67 -10.26 13.68
C TRP A 32 7.66 -9.14 14.07
N ASP A 33 8.85 -9.13 13.47
CA ASP A 33 9.92 -8.15 13.74
C ASP A 33 9.92 -7.03 12.69
N PRO A 34 9.49 -5.81 13.03
CA PRO A 34 9.41 -4.74 12.04
C PRO A 34 10.71 -4.45 11.31
N ASN A 35 11.87 -4.65 11.95
CA ASN A 35 13.17 -4.39 11.32
C ASN A 35 13.56 -5.43 10.27
N ALA A 36 12.98 -6.63 10.34
CA ALA A 36 13.16 -7.67 9.32
C ALA A 36 12.24 -7.45 8.11
N HIS A 37 11.11 -6.77 8.30
CA HIS A 37 10.03 -6.64 7.32
C HIS A 37 9.94 -5.26 6.66
N LEU A 38 10.41 -4.20 7.33
CA LEU A 38 10.25 -2.82 6.89
C LEU A 38 11.56 -2.03 7.01
N VAL A 39 11.80 -1.17 6.02
CA VAL A 39 12.95 -0.25 6.02
C VAL A 39 12.47 1.13 5.59
N ALA A 40 12.67 2.13 6.45
CA ALA A 40 12.38 3.52 6.14
C ALA A 40 13.57 4.22 5.50
N TYR A 41 13.29 5.13 4.57
CA TYR A 41 14.30 6.03 4.00
C TYR A 41 13.72 7.42 3.70
N PRO A 42 14.53 8.47 3.84
CA PRO A 42 14.10 9.83 3.56
C PRO A 42 13.91 10.04 2.05
N LYS A 43 12.91 10.84 1.68
CA LYS A 43 12.63 11.22 0.28
C LYS A 43 12.81 12.70 0.07
N SER A 44 12.25 13.54 0.93
CA SER A 44 12.40 14.99 0.85
C SER A 44 12.23 15.69 2.18
N MET A 45 12.77 16.91 2.25
CA MET A 45 12.63 17.81 3.38
C MET A 45 12.24 19.19 2.85
N GLY A 46 11.11 19.71 3.32
CA GLY A 46 10.60 21.05 3.01
C GLY A 46 10.84 22.00 4.17
N MET A 47 11.26 23.23 3.88
CA MET A 47 11.55 24.25 4.89
C MET A 47 10.72 25.50 4.60
N THR A 48 9.94 25.94 5.58
CA THR A 48 9.03 27.08 5.45
C THR A 48 9.28 28.08 6.55
N THR A 49 9.54 29.33 6.18
CA THR A 49 9.53 30.47 7.11
C THR A 49 8.25 31.25 6.89
N THR A 50 7.47 31.45 7.95
CA THR A 50 6.26 32.28 7.89
C THR A 50 6.60 33.72 8.22
N PHE A 51 5.98 34.68 7.52
CA PHE A 51 6.05 36.10 7.86
C PHE A 51 4.64 36.61 8.12
N GLU A 52 4.42 37.15 9.31
CA GLU A 52 3.15 37.75 9.71
C GLU A 52 3.21 39.27 9.45
N TYR A 53 2.17 39.78 8.80
CA TYR A 53 2.04 41.20 8.48
C TYR A 53 0.88 41.79 9.27
N THR A 54 1.18 42.79 10.10
CA THR A 54 0.16 43.54 10.84
C THR A 54 -0.03 44.92 10.21
N ALA A 55 -1.22 45.15 9.67
CA ALA A 55 -1.62 46.42 9.06
C ALA A 55 -2.10 47.44 10.11
N GLU A 56 -1.21 47.81 11.04
CA GLU A 56 -1.44 48.94 11.96
C GLU A 56 -0.85 50.24 11.38
N ALA A 57 -0.87 51.34 12.17
CA ALA A 57 -0.36 52.65 11.75
C ALA A 57 1.14 52.63 11.36
N GLU A 58 1.89 51.64 11.84
CA GLU A 58 3.23 51.30 11.37
C GLU A 58 3.24 49.85 10.88
N PRO A 59 3.54 49.58 9.59
CA PRO A 59 3.58 48.22 9.08
C PRO A 59 4.78 47.47 9.68
N VAL A 60 4.51 46.39 10.43
CA VAL A 60 5.56 45.53 11.00
C VAL A 60 5.45 44.16 10.36
N TRP A 61 6.56 43.72 9.76
CA TRP A 61 6.77 42.33 9.37
C TRP A 61 7.38 41.59 10.57
N GLN A 62 6.66 40.61 11.11
CA GLN A 62 7.18 39.74 12.16
C GLN A 62 7.47 38.38 11.55
N ARG A 63 8.65 37.83 11.87
CA ARG A 63 9.00 36.47 11.44
C ARG A 63 8.27 35.49 12.35
N GLY A 64 7.37 34.72 11.78
CA GLY A 64 6.67 33.63 12.46
C GLY A 64 7.59 32.42 12.65
N PRO A 65 7.07 31.32 13.24
CA PRO A 65 7.83 30.11 13.45
C PRO A 65 8.28 29.48 12.13
N ASN A 66 9.47 28.91 12.15
CA ASN A 66 9.97 28.07 11.07
C ASN A 66 9.29 26.70 11.16
N LYS A 67 8.90 26.14 10.02
CA LYS A 67 8.38 24.78 9.91
C LYS A 67 9.30 23.97 9.00
N MET A 68 9.52 22.72 9.38
CA MET A 68 10.21 21.74 8.56
C MET A 68 9.30 20.54 8.37
N GLN A 69 8.99 20.23 7.11
CA GLN A 69 8.17 19.10 6.71
C GLN A 69 9.10 17.98 6.25
N PHE A 70 8.95 16.81 6.83
CA PHE A 70 9.66 15.61 6.40
C PHE A 70 8.72 14.73 5.60
N SER A 71 9.24 14.14 4.54
CA SER A 71 8.57 13.02 3.89
C SER A 71 9.57 11.96 3.45
N GLY A 72 9.09 10.72 3.46
CA GLY A 72 9.90 9.57 3.14
C GLY A 72 9.07 8.41 2.66
N GLN A 73 9.73 7.27 2.55
CA GLN A 73 9.12 6.03 2.12
C GLN A 73 9.51 4.89 3.06
N ILE A 74 8.62 3.92 3.20
CA ILE A 74 8.85 2.67 3.92
C ILE A 74 8.78 1.55 2.89
N ALA A 75 9.92 0.94 2.60
CA ALA A 75 9.99 -0.25 1.77
C ALA A 75 9.62 -1.48 2.60
N VAL A 76 8.86 -2.38 1.99
CA VAL A 76 8.58 -3.71 2.54
C VAL A 76 9.64 -4.67 2.00
N THR A 77 10.47 -5.22 2.89
CA THR A 77 11.47 -6.23 2.56
C THR A 77 10.88 -7.64 2.56
N ASP A 78 9.90 -7.87 3.43
CA ASP A 78 9.13 -9.11 3.50
C ASP A 78 7.67 -8.80 3.87
N PRO A 79 6.68 -9.06 2.99
CA PRO A 79 5.27 -8.78 3.25
C PRO A 79 4.58 -9.82 4.14
N ALA A 80 5.28 -10.87 4.61
CA ALA A 80 4.64 -11.92 5.41
C ALA A 80 3.90 -11.36 6.64
N GLY A 81 2.61 -11.71 6.75
CA GLY A 81 1.71 -11.26 7.80
C GLY A 81 1.26 -9.79 7.71
N LEU A 82 1.84 -8.99 6.80
CA LEU A 82 1.51 -7.58 6.64
C LEU A 82 0.26 -7.40 5.78
N ILE A 83 -0.78 -6.83 6.38
CA ILE A 83 -2.01 -6.42 5.66
C ILE A 83 -1.81 -5.01 5.09
N GLY A 84 -1.26 -4.10 5.90
CA GLY A 84 -1.11 -2.71 5.52
C GLY A 84 -0.50 -1.83 6.60
N LEU A 85 -0.13 -0.60 6.24
CA LEU A 85 0.37 0.42 7.18
C LEU A 85 -0.64 1.56 7.34
N ALA A 86 -0.66 2.17 8.53
CA ALA A 86 -1.50 3.33 8.78
C ALA A 86 -1.07 4.52 7.88
N ALA A 87 -1.93 4.86 6.93
CA ALA A 87 -1.75 5.94 5.98
C ALA A 87 -1.77 7.29 6.70
N ASP A 88 -0.79 8.14 6.40
CA ASP A 88 -0.69 9.54 6.86
C ASP A 88 -0.85 9.74 8.38
N THR A 89 -0.66 8.69 9.18
CA THR A 89 -0.89 8.71 10.63
C THR A 89 0.39 8.33 11.35
N VAL A 90 1.27 9.32 11.50
CA VAL A 90 2.41 9.22 12.40
C VAL A 90 1.90 9.46 13.83
N MET A 91 2.17 8.52 14.74
CA MET A 91 1.62 8.54 16.09
C MET A 91 2.44 9.38 17.06
N GLU A 92 3.76 9.22 16.98
CA GLU A 92 4.74 9.88 17.82
C GLU A 92 5.90 10.27 16.91
N VAL A 93 6.48 11.44 17.17
CA VAL A 93 7.67 11.95 16.48
C VAL A 93 8.61 12.54 17.52
N LEU A 94 9.89 12.24 17.39
CA LEU A 94 10.97 12.91 18.10
C LEU A 94 11.99 13.38 17.06
N VAL A 95 12.27 14.68 17.03
CA VAL A 95 13.32 15.25 16.18
C VAL A 95 14.36 15.88 17.10
N LEU A 96 15.61 15.44 16.98
CA LEU A 96 16.74 15.94 17.75
C LEU A 96 17.63 16.81 16.88
N ASP A 97 18.03 17.96 17.40
CA ASP A 97 18.98 18.85 16.74
C ASP A 97 20.42 18.31 16.79
N GLU A 98 21.39 19.11 16.34
CA GLU A 98 22.81 18.76 16.35
C GLU A 98 23.37 18.51 17.77
N ALA A 99 22.82 19.17 18.80
CA ALA A 99 23.22 18.99 20.19
C ALA A 99 22.52 17.80 20.87
N GLY A 100 21.55 17.17 20.19
CA GLY A 100 20.71 16.11 20.75
C GLY A 100 19.50 16.64 21.52
N GLU A 101 19.19 17.92 21.40
CA GLU A 101 18.05 18.55 22.08
C GLU A 101 16.77 18.40 21.23
N PRO A 102 15.62 18.13 21.86
CA PRO A 102 14.36 17.92 21.14
C PRO A 102 13.82 19.22 20.55
N LEU A 103 13.50 19.18 19.25
CA LEU A 103 12.73 20.23 18.57
C LEU A 103 11.24 20.08 18.87
N MET A 104 10.50 21.19 18.76
CA MET A 104 9.04 21.18 18.95
C MET A 104 8.35 20.51 17.77
N THR A 105 7.65 19.40 17.98
CA THR A 105 6.83 18.80 16.92
C THR A 105 5.51 19.53 16.77
N GLY A 106 5.00 19.66 15.55
CA GLY A 106 3.66 20.21 15.32
C GLY A 106 2.58 19.34 15.97
N PRO A 107 1.34 19.85 16.14
CA PRO A 107 0.23 19.01 16.58
C PRO A 107 0.02 17.88 15.57
N LEU A 108 0.26 16.64 16.01
CA LEU A 108 -0.11 15.46 15.25
C LEU A 108 -1.64 15.41 15.25
N SER A 109 -2.26 15.63 14.10
CA SER A 109 -3.66 15.27 13.94
C SER A 109 -3.72 13.76 13.99
N GLN A 110 -4.46 13.19 14.95
CA GLN A 110 -4.71 11.76 15.03
C GLN A 110 -6.09 11.46 14.44
N PRO A 111 -6.27 11.45 13.11
CA PRO A 111 -7.48 10.87 12.53
C PRO A 111 -7.55 9.39 12.92
N THR A 112 -8.76 8.80 12.87
CA THR A 112 -8.89 7.35 12.90
C THR A 112 -8.00 6.75 11.81
N PRO A 113 -7.05 5.85 12.14
CA PRO A 113 -6.07 5.38 11.18
C PRO A 113 -6.77 4.66 10.04
N LEU A 114 -6.54 5.15 8.82
CA LEU A 114 -6.83 4.46 7.58
C LEU A 114 -5.63 3.56 7.27
N TYR A 115 -5.83 2.33 6.84
CA TYR A 115 -4.73 1.44 6.50
C TYR A 115 -4.62 1.29 5.00
N GLU A 116 -3.46 1.66 4.46
CA GLU A 116 -3.09 1.43 3.07
C GLU A 116 -2.69 -0.04 2.90
N PRO A 117 -3.25 -0.75 1.88
CA PRO A 117 -2.87 -2.13 1.60
C PRO A 117 -1.47 -2.21 0.99
N VAL A 118 -0.85 -3.40 1.05
CA VAL A 118 0.40 -3.69 0.32
C VAL A 118 0.14 -3.67 -1.19
N VAL A 119 0.65 -2.67 -1.90
CA VAL A 119 0.48 -2.54 -3.36
C VAL A 119 1.67 -3.13 -4.10
N TYR A 120 1.45 -3.80 -5.22
CA TYR A 120 2.52 -4.33 -6.08
C TYR A 120 2.66 -3.47 -7.36
N THR A 121 3.75 -3.61 -8.08
CA THR A 121 3.87 -3.01 -9.40
C THR A 121 4.66 -3.97 -10.26
N SER A 122 4.16 -4.21 -11.45
CA SER A 122 4.80 -5.11 -12.39
C SER A 122 5.62 -4.35 -13.43
N THR A 123 6.82 -4.86 -13.69
CA THR A 123 7.71 -4.31 -14.72
C THR A 123 8.29 -5.47 -15.53
N PHE A 124 8.36 -5.29 -16.84
CA PHE A 124 8.96 -6.28 -17.72
C PHE A 124 10.48 -6.20 -17.69
N TRP A 125 11.14 -7.34 -17.49
CA TRP A 125 12.57 -7.47 -17.72
C TRP A 125 12.83 -7.68 -19.21
N VAL A 126 13.24 -6.60 -19.88
CA VAL A 126 13.47 -6.55 -21.35
C VAL A 126 14.34 -7.72 -21.88
N PRO A 127 15.41 -8.16 -21.20
CA PRO A 127 16.26 -9.26 -21.70
C PRO A 127 15.62 -10.66 -21.68
N THR A 128 14.77 -10.97 -20.71
CA THR A 128 14.18 -12.33 -20.57
C THR A 128 12.69 -12.39 -20.88
N GLY A 129 12.03 -11.22 -20.97
CA GLY A 129 10.58 -11.13 -21.08
C GLY A 129 9.84 -11.48 -19.79
N GLU A 130 10.56 -11.61 -18.67
CA GLU A 130 9.99 -11.98 -17.37
C GLU A 130 9.28 -10.80 -16.70
N MET A 131 8.16 -11.08 -16.03
CA MET A 131 7.45 -10.11 -15.21
C MET A 131 8.08 -10.05 -13.82
N ILE A 132 8.52 -8.86 -13.43
CA ILE A 132 9.05 -8.58 -12.10
C ILE A 132 8.00 -7.79 -11.34
N TYR A 133 7.50 -8.40 -10.26
CA TYR A 133 6.61 -7.74 -9.30
C TYR A 133 7.45 -7.12 -8.18
N ARG A 134 7.13 -5.88 -7.81
CA ARG A 134 7.78 -5.14 -6.72
C ARG A 134 6.74 -4.52 -5.83
N ILE A 135 6.96 -4.50 -4.52
CA ILE A 135 6.07 -3.78 -3.61
C ILE A 135 6.31 -2.28 -3.76
N VAL A 136 5.22 -1.52 -3.91
CA VAL A 136 5.25 -0.06 -3.89
C VAL A 136 5.50 0.38 -2.43
N PRO A 137 6.54 1.19 -2.17
CA PRO A 137 6.80 1.68 -0.83
C PRO A 137 5.65 2.54 -0.30
N PHE A 138 5.35 2.40 1.00
CA PHE A 138 4.40 3.28 1.68
C PHE A 138 5.01 4.68 1.82
N GLU A 139 4.18 5.72 1.77
CA GLU A 139 4.63 7.09 1.98
C GLU A 139 4.34 7.53 3.43
N PHE A 140 5.21 8.36 3.98
CA PHE A 140 4.97 9.02 5.27
C PHE A 140 5.36 10.48 5.19
N SER A 141 4.70 11.30 6.01
CA SER A 141 5.12 12.68 6.25
C SER A 141 4.71 13.18 7.63
N PHE A 142 5.47 14.15 8.15
CA PHE A 142 5.13 14.87 9.39
C PHE A 142 5.82 16.23 9.41
N ASP A 143 5.28 17.13 10.24
CA ASP A 143 5.81 18.49 10.40
C ASP A 143 6.46 18.67 11.77
N THR A 144 7.60 19.35 11.79
CA THR A 144 8.24 19.88 12.99
C THR A 144 8.28 21.40 12.96
N VAL A 145 8.19 22.02 14.12
CA VAL A 145 8.29 23.46 14.34
C VAL A 145 9.64 23.76 14.97
N ILE A 146 10.37 24.68 14.36
CA ILE A 146 11.67 25.08 14.88
C ILE A 146 11.44 26.28 15.81
N PRO A 147 11.85 26.16 17.10
CA PRO A 147 11.51 27.16 18.11
C PRO A 147 12.21 28.51 17.85
N THR A 148 13.39 28.50 17.24
CA THR A 148 14.15 29.71 16.91
C THR A 148 13.67 30.30 15.57
N PRO A 149 13.03 31.48 15.55
CA PRO A 149 12.54 32.08 14.31
C PRO A 149 13.70 32.46 13.40
N GLY A 150 13.71 31.91 12.19
CA GLY A 150 14.59 32.36 11.12
C GLY A 150 15.94 31.67 10.97
N GLU A 151 16.23 30.70 11.83
CA GLU A 151 17.40 29.82 11.71
C GLU A 151 16.92 28.37 11.61
N PHE A 152 17.49 27.64 10.67
CA PHE A 152 17.30 26.20 10.55
C PHE A 152 18.58 25.51 11.03
N PRO A 153 18.48 24.35 11.73
CA PRO A 153 19.67 23.58 12.04
C PRO A 153 20.31 23.11 10.73
N SER A 154 21.64 23.01 10.70
CA SER A 154 22.37 22.47 9.55
C SER A 154 22.31 20.94 9.47
N HIS A 155 21.99 20.32 10.60
CA HIS A 155 22.04 18.89 10.81
C HIS A 155 21.05 18.48 11.91
N LEU A 156 20.50 17.29 11.81
CA LEU A 156 19.68 16.66 12.84
C LEU A 156 20.38 15.38 13.26
N SER A 157 20.65 15.23 14.56
CA SER A 157 21.31 14.02 15.05
C SER A 157 20.44 12.78 14.85
N ARG A 158 19.14 12.90 15.13
CA ARG A 158 18.21 11.78 15.06
C ARG A 158 16.77 12.21 14.81
N ILE A 159 16.06 11.39 14.06
CA ILE A 159 14.63 11.49 13.83
C ILE A 159 14.02 10.14 14.17
N GLU A 160 13.09 10.10 15.11
CA GLU A 160 12.32 8.91 15.42
C GLU A 160 10.85 9.17 15.15
N TRP A 161 10.16 8.14 14.66
CA TRP A 161 8.71 8.19 14.58
C TRP A 161 8.11 6.80 14.68
N SER A 162 6.81 6.76 14.95
CA SER A 162 6.07 5.51 15.00
C SER A 162 4.76 5.55 14.24
N MET A 163 4.31 4.39 13.79
CA MET A 163 3.01 4.18 13.15
C MET A 163 2.49 2.79 13.48
N ASN A 164 1.24 2.50 13.11
CA ASN A 164 0.69 1.15 13.26
C ASN A 164 0.81 0.36 11.97
N ALA A 165 1.30 -0.87 12.08
CA ALA A 165 1.09 -1.91 11.09
C ALA A 165 -0.18 -2.69 11.43
N LEU A 166 -0.97 -3.03 10.41
CA LEU A 166 -2.06 -3.99 10.50
C LEU A 166 -1.52 -5.34 10.05
N LEU A 167 -1.58 -6.31 10.95
CA LEU A 167 -1.00 -7.63 10.76
C LEU A 167 -2.05 -8.72 10.94
N SER A 168 -1.78 -9.90 10.44
CA SER A 168 -2.49 -11.13 10.77
C SER A 168 -1.55 -12.33 10.68
N ASP A 169 -1.67 -13.24 11.65
CA ASP A 169 -0.92 -14.50 11.67
C ASP A 169 -1.64 -15.60 10.87
N THR A 170 -2.82 -15.32 10.32
CA THR A 170 -3.66 -16.31 9.64
C THR A 170 -4.17 -15.73 8.33
N VAL A 171 -3.55 -16.18 7.23
CA VAL A 171 -3.93 -15.83 5.87
C VAL A 171 -4.35 -17.10 5.14
N GLU A 172 -5.50 -17.05 4.49
CA GLU A 172 -6.13 -18.19 3.82
C GLU A 172 -6.48 -17.80 2.38
N ALA A 173 -6.27 -18.73 1.44
CA ALA A 173 -6.72 -18.59 0.06
C ALA A 173 -7.98 -19.45 -0.16
N ILE A 174 -9.01 -18.85 -0.72
CA ILE A 174 -10.31 -19.47 -0.95
C ILE A 174 -10.62 -19.35 -2.44
N ASP A 175 -10.67 -20.50 -3.11
CA ASP A 175 -10.90 -20.57 -4.54
C ASP A 175 -12.38 -20.84 -4.81
N LEU A 176 -13.05 -19.87 -5.42
CA LEU A 176 -14.43 -19.99 -5.86
C LEU A 176 -14.46 -20.47 -7.31
N PRO A 177 -15.30 -21.47 -7.66
CA PRO A 177 -15.41 -21.92 -9.03
C PRO A 177 -15.95 -20.80 -9.93
N PHE A 178 -15.43 -20.71 -11.14
CA PHE A 178 -15.85 -19.75 -12.15
C PHE A 178 -17.12 -20.21 -12.89
N ALA A 179 -18.19 -20.46 -12.12
CA ALA A 179 -19.46 -20.98 -12.63
C ALA A 179 -20.64 -20.24 -11.97
N PRO A 180 -21.71 -19.89 -12.73
CA PRO A 180 -22.86 -19.19 -12.18
C PRO A 180 -23.44 -19.91 -10.95
N SER A 181 -23.85 -19.13 -9.96
CA SER A 181 -24.41 -19.65 -8.70
C SER A 181 -25.73 -18.96 -8.38
N GLU A 182 -26.75 -19.76 -8.08
CA GLU A 182 -28.06 -19.26 -7.60
C GLU A 182 -28.02 -18.87 -6.12
N GLU A 183 -27.06 -19.43 -5.36
CA GLU A 183 -26.85 -19.15 -3.94
C GLU A 183 -25.52 -18.43 -3.71
N GLY A 184 -25.43 -17.65 -2.63
CA GLY A 184 -24.21 -16.94 -2.26
C GLY A 184 -23.14 -17.92 -1.79
N ILE A 185 -21.95 -17.87 -2.40
CA ILE A 185 -20.83 -18.68 -1.97
C ILE A 185 -20.12 -17.94 -0.83
N GLY A 186 -20.16 -18.52 0.37
CA GLY A 186 -19.54 -17.93 1.56
C GLY A 186 -18.01 -18.02 1.52
N VAL A 187 -17.35 -16.87 1.49
CA VAL A 187 -15.88 -16.75 1.60
C VAL A 187 -15.48 -16.58 3.07
N ALA A 188 -16.24 -15.77 3.80
CA ALA A 188 -16.03 -15.53 5.22
C ALA A 188 -17.38 -15.26 5.89
N PRO A 189 -17.49 -15.42 7.22
CA PRO A 189 -18.66 -14.95 7.93
C PRO A 189 -18.90 -13.45 7.66
N GLY A 190 -20.01 -13.12 6.99
CA GLY A 190 -20.33 -11.75 6.56
C GLY A 190 -19.76 -11.35 5.19
N LEU A 191 -19.22 -12.30 4.40
CA LEU A 191 -18.78 -12.08 3.02
C LEU A 191 -19.31 -13.22 2.12
N GLU A 192 -20.22 -12.88 1.23
CA GLU A 192 -20.81 -13.80 0.25
C GLU A 192 -20.59 -13.27 -1.16
N VAL A 193 -20.32 -14.19 -2.09
CA VAL A 193 -20.06 -13.87 -3.49
C VAL A 193 -21.04 -14.63 -4.37
N PHE A 194 -21.71 -13.90 -5.25
CA PHE A 194 -22.63 -14.40 -6.24
C PHE A 194 -21.98 -14.28 -7.62
N VAL A 195 -21.92 -15.39 -8.34
CA VAL A 195 -21.42 -15.45 -9.71
C VAL A 195 -22.65 -15.42 -10.62
N GLU A 196 -22.92 -14.29 -11.28
CA GLU A 196 -24.19 -14.10 -12.00
C GLU A 196 -24.12 -14.52 -13.46
N GLN A 197 -23.09 -14.07 -14.18
CA GLN A 197 -22.95 -14.33 -15.60
C GLN A 197 -21.48 -14.46 -15.97
N THR A 198 -21.18 -15.50 -16.74
CA THR A 198 -19.88 -15.71 -17.38
C THR A 198 -20.09 -15.79 -18.89
N SER A 199 -19.33 -15.03 -19.67
CA SER A 199 -19.09 -15.33 -21.08
C SER A 199 -17.63 -15.68 -21.25
N ILE A 200 -17.37 -16.83 -21.87
CA ILE A 200 -16.02 -17.31 -22.16
C ILE A 200 -16.00 -17.62 -23.66
N GLU A 201 -15.26 -16.80 -24.40
CA GLU A 201 -14.91 -17.00 -25.79
C GLU A 201 -13.42 -17.33 -25.89
N GLU A 202 -12.99 -17.86 -27.04
CA GLU A 202 -11.66 -18.47 -27.25
C GLU A 202 -10.47 -17.59 -26.81
N ASP A 203 -10.65 -16.25 -26.82
CA ASP A 203 -9.66 -15.26 -26.39
C ASP A 203 -10.24 -14.14 -25.49
N CYS A 204 -11.45 -14.29 -24.94
CA CYS A 204 -12.12 -13.25 -24.14
C CYS A 204 -12.97 -13.86 -23.02
N TYR A 205 -12.93 -13.26 -21.84
CA TYR A 205 -13.88 -13.57 -20.78
C TYR A 205 -14.51 -12.29 -20.21
N GLN A 206 -15.78 -12.38 -19.88
CA GLN A 206 -16.49 -11.38 -19.10
C GLN A 206 -17.24 -12.07 -17.97
N TYR A 207 -17.15 -11.49 -16.79
CA TYR A 207 -17.72 -12.00 -15.57
C TYR A 207 -18.41 -10.89 -14.80
N HIS A 208 -19.59 -11.20 -14.27
CA HIS A 208 -20.33 -10.35 -13.36
C HIS A 208 -20.51 -11.05 -12.03
N SER A 209 -20.03 -10.39 -10.97
CA SER A 209 -20.24 -10.79 -9.59
C SER A 209 -21.05 -9.76 -8.83
N THR A 210 -21.77 -10.25 -7.83
CA THR A 210 -22.27 -9.41 -6.75
C THR A 210 -21.65 -9.91 -5.46
N VAL A 211 -21.06 -9.01 -4.68
CA VAL A 211 -20.47 -9.30 -3.37
C VAL A 211 -21.31 -8.64 -2.30
N LEU A 212 -21.77 -9.44 -1.33
CA LEU A 212 -22.49 -8.96 -0.15
C LEU A 212 -21.55 -8.97 1.05
N ILE A 213 -21.50 -7.83 1.75
CA ILE A 213 -20.52 -7.58 2.80
C ILE A 213 -21.22 -7.04 4.05
N ASP A 214 -20.96 -7.65 5.20
CA ASP A 214 -21.20 -7.04 6.51
C ASP A 214 -20.02 -6.11 6.86
N PRO A 215 -20.17 -4.78 6.73
CA PRO A 215 -19.07 -3.83 6.93
C PRO A 215 -18.64 -3.71 8.40
N THR A 216 -19.36 -4.37 9.33
CA THR A 216 -18.96 -4.45 10.75
C THR A 216 -17.97 -5.57 11.02
N ARG A 217 -17.88 -6.55 10.13
CA ARG A 217 -17.05 -7.76 10.29
C ARG A 217 -15.96 -7.87 9.23
N ILE A 218 -16.21 -7.34 8.04
CA ILE A 218 -15.31 -7.46 6.90
C ILE A 218 -14.73 -6.11 6.52
N ALA A 219 -13.41 -6.09 6.35
CA ALA A 219 -12.72 -5.05 5.60
C ALA A 219 -12.50 -5.51 4.17
N TYR A 220 -12.90 -4.67 3.23
CA TYR A 220 -12.83 -4.96 1.80
C TYR A 220 -12.05 -3.84 1.07
N PRO A 221 -11.18 -4.19 0.10
CA PRO A 221 -10.36 -3.19 -0.57
C PRO A 221 -11.22 -2.27 -1.43
N HIS A 222 -10.92 -0.96 -1.41
CA HIS A 222 -11.61 0.05 -2.22
C HIS A 222 -11.34 -0.07 -3.73
N THR A 223 -10.24 -0.71 -4.13
CA THR A 223 -9.85 -0.92 -5.52
C THR A 223 -9.60 -2.40 -5.78
N HIS A 224 -10.08 -2.88 -6.92
CA HIS A 224 -9.85 -4.24 -7.39
C HIS A 224 -8.88 -4.35 -8.55
N LYS A 225 -8.32 -3.24 -9.07
CA LYS A 225 -7.12 -3.39 -9.90
C LYS A 225 -6.18 -4.28 -9.09
N PRO A 226 -5.72 -5.42 -9.64
CA PRO A 226 -4.79 -6.24 -8.90
C PRO A 226 -3.70 -5.30 -8.48
N LEU A 227 -3.30 -5.43 -7.21
CA LEU A 227 -2.36 -4.53 -6.60
C LEU A 227 -1.11 -4.38 -7.47
N SER A 228 -0.84 -5.29 -8.43
CA SER A 228 0.20 -5.32 -9.47
C SER A 228 0.16 -4.31 -10.64
N GLU A 229 -0.94 -3.59 -10.92
CA GLU A 229 -1.06 -2.74 -12.14
C GLU A 229 -1.55 -1.29 -11.93
N SER A 230 -1.23 -0.67 -10.78
CA SER A 230 -1.45 0.78 -10.66
C SER A 230 -0.46 1.56 -11.54
N ARG A 231 -0.83 1.77 -12.81
CA ARG A 231 -0.17 2.74 -13.71
C ARG A 231 -0.36 4.16 -13.15
N GLY A 232 0.70 4.70 -12.55
CA GLY A 232 1.12 6.11 -12.51
C GLY A 232 0.16 7.20 -12.03
N ASP A 233 -1.09 7.24 -12.50
CA ASP A 233 -1.95 8.43 -12.45
C ASP A 233 -3.23 8.25 -11.59
N ASP A 234 -3.61 7.02 -11.21
CA ASP A 234 -4.81 6.76 -10.37
C ASP A 234 -4.52 6.74 -8.85
N ILE A 235 -3.29 7.06 -8.45
CA ILE A 235 -2.75 6.87 -7.09
C ILE A 235 -3.42 7.80 -6.03
N GLY A 236 -4.25 8.76 -6.46
CA GLY A 236 -4.70 9.88 -5.63
C GLY A 236 -6.03 9.72 -4.88
N LEU A 237 -6.89 8.73 -5.16
CA LEU A 237 -8.30 8.79 -4.70
C LEU A 237 -8.82 7.62 -3.85
N LEU A 238 -8.11 6.51 -3.67
CA LEU A 238 -8.72 5.26 -3.14
C LEU A 238 -7.81 4.45 -2.22
N ARG A 239 -7.12 5.12 -1.28
CA ARG A 239 -6.09 4.49 -0.46
C ARG A 239 -6.63 3.92 0.84
N GLY A 240 -7.29 2.75 0.80
CA GLY A 240 -7.47 1.97 2.01
C GLY A 240 -8.61 0.95 1.99
N TYR A 241 -8.70 0.19 3.07
CA TYR A 241 -9.81 -0.73 3.30
C TYR A 241 -11.06 0.00 3.80
N LEU A 242 -12.23 -0.42 3.31
CA LEU A 242 -13.53 -0.03 3.84
C LEU A 242 -13.92 -0.92 5.01
N TRP A 243 -14.11 -0.35 6.21
CA TRP A 243 -14.82 -1.01 7.31
C TRP A 243 -15.40 0.00 8.31
N SER A 244 -16.25 -0.46 9.22
CA SER A 244 -16.83 0.38 10.27
C SER A 244 -15.76 0.89 11.25
N LYS A 245 -15.59 2.20 11.38
CA LYS A 245 -14.54 2.83 12.23
C LYS A 245 -14.61 2.48 13.74
N THR A 246 -15.57 1.66 14.16
CA THR A 246 -15.84 1.29 15.56
C THR A 246 -14.96 0.17 16.11
N GLY A 247 -14.15 -0.49 15.28
CA GLY A 247 -13.27 -1.58 15.71
C GLY A 247 -12.32 -2.06 14.60
N LEU A 248 -11.52 -3.09 14.89
CA LEU A 248 -10.87 -3.87 13.83
C LEU A 248 -11.90 -4.87 13.26
N PRO A 249 -11.90 -5.10 11.94
CA PRO A 249 -12.73 -6.13 11.32
C PRO A 249 -12.29 -7.52 11.79
N GLU A 250 -13.17 -8.51 11.71
CA GLU A 250 -12.83 -9.91 11.95
C GLU A 250 -12.01 -10.49 10.78
N THR A 251 -12.24 -10.00 9.56
CA THR A 251 -11.56 -10.48 8.35
C THR A 251 -11.27 -9.34 7.40
N VAL A 252 -10.09 -9.37 6.77
CA VAL A 252 -9.68 -8.43 5.73
C VAL A 252 -9.46 -9.20 4.44
N VAL A 253 -10.10 -8.79 3.34
CA VAL A 253 -9.78 -9.32 2.01
C VAL A 253 -8.51 -8.65 1.51
N VAL A 254 -7.40 -9.38 1.43
CA VAL A 254 -6.09 -8.80 1.10
C VAL A 254 -5.79 -8.84 -0.39
N GLU A 255 -6.31 -9.84 -1.10
CA GLU A 255 -6.08 -10.02 -2.53
C GLU A 255 -7.28 -10.72 -3.17
N ILE A 256 -7.55 -10.36 -4.43
CA ILE A 256 -8.49 -11.08 -5.30
C ILE A 256 -7.75 -11.34 -6.60
N ASP A 257 -7.66 -12.61 -6.98
CA ASP A 257 -7.00 -13.05 -8.20
C ASP A 257 -7.90 -14.01 -9.00
N VAL A 258 -7.55 -14.24 -10.26
CA VAL A 258 -8.27 -15.13 -11.16
C VAL A 258 -7.29 -16.16 -11.68
N LEU A 259 -7.67 -17.42 -11.60
CA LEU A 259 -6.80 -18.55 -11.87
C LEU A 259 -7.33 -19.39 -13.02
N ASP A 260 -6.43 -20.01 -13.77
CA ASP A 260 -6.78 -21.08 -14.70
C ASP A 260 -7.03 -22.41 -13.97
N ALA A 261 -7.35 -23.46 -14.75
CA ALA A 261 -7.65 -24.79 -14.22
C ALA A 261 -6.46 -25.46 -13.52
N ASP A 262 -5.23 -25.01 -13.80
CA ASP A 262 -4.00 -25.48 -13.15
C ASP A 262 -3.67 -24.68 -11.88
N GLY A 263 -4.50 -23.69 -11.54
CA GLY A 263 -4.32 -22.83 -10.36
C GLY A 263 -3.29 -21.72 -10.58
N VAL A 264 -2.92 -21.43 -11.83
CA VAL A 264 -1.96 -20.38 -12.17
C VAL A 264 -2.69 -19.07 -12.39
N SER A 265 -2.16 -17.99 -11.81
CA SER A 265 -2.70 -16.64 -12.01
C SER A 265 -2.73 -16.29 -13.49
N ILE A 266 -3.91 -15.90 -13.96
CA ILE A 266 -4.05 -15.45 -15.34
C ILE A 266 -3.30 -14.13 -15.58
N GLN A 267 -2.87 -13.41 -14.56
CA GLN A 267 -2.09 -12.18 -14.73
C GLN A 267 -0.64 -12.45 -15.18
N ASN A 268 -0.11 -13.66 -14.94
CA ASN A 268 1.29 -14.00 -15.24
C ASN A 268 1.58 -14.13 -16.75
N TYR A 269 0.54 -14.25 -17.57
CA TYR A 269 0.65 -14.42 -19.02
C TYR A 269 0.66 -13.06 -19.72
N ALA A 270 1.71 -12.29 -19.48
CA ALA A 270 1.77 -10.86 -19.76
C ALA A 270 1.97 -10.45 -21.24
N GLN A 271 1.89 -11.38 -22.21
CA GLN A 271 2.15 -11.05 -23.63
C GLN A 271 0.91 -10.59 -24.41
N ASP A 272 -0.30 -10.87 -23.94
CA ASP A 272 -1.54 -10.52 -24.64
C ASP A 272 -2.46 -9.72 -23.71
N ALA A 273 -2.36 -8.39 -23.78
CA ALA A 273 -3.24 -7.37 -23.17
C ALA A 273 -4.38 -7.89 -22.27
N ARG A 274 -4.04 -8.28 -21.03
CA ARG A 274 -5.02 -8.72 -20.03
C ARG A 274 -5.52 -7.53 -19.23
N THR A 275 -6.48 -6.78 -19.79
CA THR A 275 -7.10 -5.68 -19.04
C THR A 275 -8.15 -6.26 -18.11
N VAL A 276 -7.87 -6.29 -16.82
CA VAL A 276 -8.88 -6.55 -15.80
C VAL A 276 -9.56 -5.24 -15.42
N GLY A 277 -10.70 -4.95 -16.05
CA GLY A 277 -11.56 -3.83 -15.67
C GLY A 277 -12.47 -4.23 -14.51
N PHE A 278 -12.71 -3.30 -13.58
CA PHE A 278 -13.74 -3.42 -12.53
C PHE A 278 -14.68 -2.22 -12.64
N VAL A 279 -15.97 -2.48 -12.85
CA VAL A 279 -17.02 -1.47 -12.66
C VAL A 279 -17.67 -1.75 -11.32
N ILE A 280 -17.65 -0.76 -10.43
CA ILE A 280 -18.14 -0.89 -9.05
C ILE A 280 -19.40 -0.04 -8.87
N GLY A 281 -20.50 -0.71 -8.55
CA GLY A 281 -21.67 -0.07 -7.95
C GLY A 281 -21.70 -0.42 -6.47
N THR A 282 -21.60 0.59 -5.60
CA THR A 282 -21.81 0.40 -4.15
C THR A 282 -23.25 0.72 -3.79
N GLY A 283 -23.97 -0.28 -3.30
CA GLY A 283 -25.28 -0.14 -2.70
C GLY A 283 -25.22 -0.43 -1.19
N SER A 284 -26.23 -0.01 -0.46
CA SER A 284 -26.45 -0.47 0.90
C SER A 284 -27.89 -0.92 1.07
N GLU A 285 -28.09 -2.12 1.60
CA GLU A 285 -29.41 -2.66 1.89
C GLU A 285 -29.36 -3.37 3.24
N GLU A 286 -30.32 -3.06 4.12
CA GLU A 286 -30.43 -3.65 5.46
C GLU A 286 -29.14 -3.63 6.32
N GLY A 287 -28.23 -2.68 6.06
CA GLY A 287 -26.95 -2.57 6.78
C GLY A 287 -25.79 -3.34 6.14
N LEU A 288 -26.04 -4.10 5.08
CA LEU A 288 -25.02 -4.72 4.24
C LEU A 288 -24.52 -3.74 3.17
N THR A 289 -23.26 -3.89 2.79
CA THR A 289 -22.67 -3.24 1.61
C THR A 289 -22.73 -4.21 0.44
N ILE A 290 -23.29 -3.76 -0.68
CA ILE A 290 -23.39 -4.52 -1.92
C ILE A 290 -22.37 -3.96 -2.90
N ILE A 291 -21.52 -4.82 -3.45
CA ILE A 291 -20.53 -4.46 -4.46
C ILE A 291 -20.80 -5.29 -5.70
N ALA A 292 -21.35 -4.67 -6.74
CA ALA A 292 -21.40 -5.28 -8.07
C ALA A 292 -20.03 -5.11 -8.74
N GLN A 293 -19.47 -6.18 -9.29
CA GLN A 293 -18.18 -6.18 -9.98
C GLN A 293 -18.32 -6.82 -11.35
N THR A 294 -17.97 -6.08 -12.40
CA THR A 294 -17.74 -6.68 -13.71
C THR A 294 -16.25 -6.86 -13.92
N LEU A 295 -15.80 -8.11 -14.06
CA LEU A 295 -14.43 -8.48 -14.43
C LEU A 295 -14.40 -8.80 -15.93
N THR A 296 -13.46 -8.25 -16.68
CA THR A 296 -13.25 -8.58 -18.09
C THR A 296 -11.80 -8.98 -18.34
N GLY A 297 -11.53 -9.70 -19.40
CA GLY A 297 -10.16 -9.91 -19.87
C GLY A 297 -10.11 -10.56 -21.25
N THR A 298 -8.98 -10.37 -21.92
CA THR A 298 -8.73 -10.87 -23.29
C THR A 298 -7.32 -11.44 -23.38
N GLY A 299 -7.09 -12.53 -24.13
CA GLY A 299 -5.74 -13.03 -24.42
C GLY A 299 -5.69 -14.37 -25.16
N ARG A 300 -4.63 -14.59 -25.98
CA ARG A 300 -4.41 -15.87 -26.69
C ARG A 300 -4.01 -16.97 -25.72
N GLY A 301 -4.64 -18.13 -25.84
CA GLY A 301 -4.39 -19.24 -24.93
C GLY A 301 -4.91 -18.98 -23.52
N ALA A 302 -5.94 -18.14 -23.39
CA ALA A 302 -6.77 -18.06 -22.20
C ALA A 302 -7.39 -19.44 -21.96
N GLY A 303 -6.66 -20.32 -21.28
CA GLY A 303 -7.30 -21.38 -20.51
C GLY A 303 -8.42 -20.71 -19.72
N ALA A 304 -9.65 -21.17 -19.94
CA ALA A 304 -10.85 -20.59 -19.35
C ALA A 304 -10.57 -20.32 -17.86
N ALA A 305 -10.77 -19.07 -17.40
CA ALA A 305 -10.74 -18.76 -15.98
C ALA A 305 -11.56 -19.82 -15.25
N ALA A 306 -10.94 -20.52 -14.31
CA ALA A 306 -11.52 -21.66 -13.62
C ALA A 306 -11.88 -21.32 -12.18
N PHE A 307 -11.11 -20.40 -11.57
CA PHE A 307 -11.35 -19.98 -10.19
C PHE A 307 -11.17 -18.47 -9.99
N ILE A 308 -11.91 -17.93 -9.02
CA ILE A 308 -11.65 -16.63 -8.41
C ILE A 308 -11.09 -16.89 -7.02
N ARG A 309 -9.85 -16.51 -6.78
CA ARG A 309 -9.18 -16.67 -5.50
C ARG A 309 -9.38 -15.42 -4.67
N TYR A 310 -9.99 -15.59 -3.50
CA TYR A 310 -10.00 -14.60 -2.44
C TYR A 310 -8.93 -14.97 -1.42
N VAL A 311 -7.97 -14.07 -1.19
CA VAL A 311 -7.03 -14.19 -0.08
C VAL A 311 -7.56 -13.35 1.07
N VAL A 312 -7.75 -13.98 2.22
CA VAL A 312 -8.34 -13.35 3.40
C VAL A 312 -7.42 -13.49 4.61
N ALA A 313 -7.26 -12.40 5.34
CA ALA A 313 -6.56 -12.37 6.62
C ALA A 313 -7.57 -12.37 7.77
N ARG A 314 -7.37 -13.25 8.76
CA ARG A 314 -8.27 -13.43 9.92
C ARG A 314 -7.73 -12.76 11.16
N ASN A 315 -8.62 -12.28 12.02
CA ASN A 315 -8.29 -11.72 13.34
C ASN A 315 -7.14 -10.71 13.29
N PRO A 316 -7.24 -9.66 12.46
CA PRO A 316 -6.16 -8.70 12.33
C PRO A 316 -5.89 -7.98 13.65
N TYR A 317 -4.63 -7.63 13.88
CA TYR A 317 -4.20 -6.86 15.05
C TYR A 317 -3.29 -5.70 14.64
N ARG A 318 -3.18 -4.72 15.55
CA ARG A 318 -2.30 -3.56 15.36
C ARG A 318 -1.01 -3.78 16.12
N GLN A 319 0.11 -3.55 15.45
CA GLN A 319 1.43 -3.50 16.08
C GLN A 319 2.02 -2.12 15.84
N LYS A 320 2.45 -1.46 16.92
CA LYS A 320 3.26 -0.24 16.82
C LYS A 320 4.61 -0.60 16.19
N VAL A 321 5.00 0.15 15.18
CA VAL A 321 6.30 0.05 14.53
C VAL A 321 7.03 1.36 14.72
N ASP A 322 8.26 1.25 15.21
CA ASP A 322 9.15 2.38 15.45
C ASP A 322 10.21 2.43 14.35
N PHE A 323 10.50 3.64 13.90
CA PHE A 323 11.50 3.94 12.89
C PHE A 323 12.45 5.00 13.42
N ALA A 324 13.71 4.91 12.98
CA ALA A 324 14.73 5.90 13.29
C ALA A 324 15.57 6.20 12.05
N LEU A 325 15.92 7.47 11.88
CA LEU A 325 16.95 7.96 10.98
C LEU A 325 17.99 8.69 11.81
N GLU A 326 19.25 8.37 11.55
CA GLU A 326 20.41 8.98 12.20
C GLU A 326 21.13 9.90 11.22
N ASP A 327 21.82 10.91 11.76
CA ASP A 327 22.72 11.80 11.02
C ASP A 327 22.07 12.40 9.76
N VAL A 328 20.92 13.07 9.94
CA VAL A 328 20.10 13.58 8.84
C VAL A 328 20.58 14.99 8.44
N PRO A 329 21.15 15.17 7.22
CA PRO A 329 21.58 16.48 6.77
C PRO A 329 20.37 17.37 6.46
N VAL A 330 20.45 18.64 6.86
CA VAL A 330 19.45 19.65 6.48
C VAL A 330 19.99 20.45 5.30
N PRO A 331 19.21 20.62 4.21
CA PRO A 331 19.64 21.43 3.08
C PRO A 331 19.98 22.87 3.51
N GLY A 332 21.18 23.33 3.17
CA GLY A 332 21.56 24.74 3.35
C GLY A 332 20.94 25.62 2.26
N PHE A 333 20.49 26.81 2.65
CA PHE A 333 19.95 27.84 1.75
C PHE A 333 20.65 29.18 1.97
#